data_AF-A0A821DJE8-F1
#
_entry.id   AF-A0A821DJE8-F1
#
_cell.length_a   1.000
_cell.length_b   1.000
_cell.length_c   1.000
_cell.angle_alpha   90.00
_cell.angle_beta   90.00
_cell.angle_gamma   90.00
#
_symmetry.space_group_name_H-M   'P 1'
#
loop_
_entity.id
_entity.type
_entity.pdbx_description
1 polymer ?
#
loop_
_entity_poly.entity_id
_entity_poly.type
_entity_poly.pdbx_seq_one_letter_code
_entity_poly.pdbx_strand_id
1 'polypeptide(L)'
;MAVKQCNQDQVTVSIISRNEGGSGKDLNQLEPSFMYTQIFKEILLDMEHGQKAVQDLVAYCQEQYEGNVQELQVIDEFRRTYNPTSAIW
;
A
#
# COMPACT_ATOMS: atom_id res chain seq x y z
N MET A 1 30.93 19.25 -7.73
CA MET A 1 29.80 18.33 -7.99
C MET A 1 29.65 17.47 -6.76
N ALA A 2 28.56 17.61 -6.01
CA ALA A 2 28.30 16.78 -4.82
C ALA A 2 27.07 15.94 -5.12
N VAL A 3 27.26 14.64 -5.29
CA VAL A 3 26.19 13.67 -5.47
C VAL A 3 25.55 13.48 -4.10
N LYS A 4 24.33 14.00 -3.92
CA LYS A 4 23.52 13.76 -2.73
C LYS A 4 23.05 12.29 -2.81
N GLN A 5 23.76 11.43 -2.11
CA GLN A 5 23.37 10.04 -1.94
C GLN A 5 22.08 10.03 -1.09
N CYS A 6 20.94 9.88 -1.75
CA CYS A 6 19.65 9.75 -1.07
C CYS A 6 19.68 8.41 -0.34
N ASN A 7 19.67 8.45 0.99
CA ASN A 7 19.52 7.25 1.79
C ASN A 7 18.12 6.71 1.49
N GLN A 8 18.05 5.58 0.79
CA GLN A 8 16.81 4.92 0.45
C GLN A 8 16.42 4.12 1.69
N ASP A 9 15.86 4.82 2.68
CA ASP A 9 15.32 4.20 3.89
C ASP A 9 14.24 3.21 3.43
N GLN A 10 14.56 1.91 3.49
CA GLN A 10 13.61 0.84 3.19
C GLN A 10 12.50 0.91 4.24
N VAL A 11 11.34 1.42 3.84
CA VAL A 11 10.16 1.48 4.69
C VAL A 11 9.79 0.04 5.09
N THR A 12 10.11 -0.33 6.33
CA THR A 12 9.78 -1.65 6.86
C THR A 12 8.37 -1.61 7.41
N VAL A 13 7.40 -2.02 6.59
CA VAL A 13 6.01 -2.19 7.04
C VAL A 13 5.89 -3.48 7.85
N SER A 14 5.76 -3.34 9.17
CA SER A 14 5.48 -4.46 10.09
C SER A 14 4.05 -4.35 10.62
N ILE A 15 3.29 -5.43 10.47
CA ILE A 15 1.88 -5.52 10.89
C ILE A 15 1.75 -5.99 12.35
N ILE A 16 2.88 -6.32 13.00
CA ILE A 16 2.89 -6.77 14.39
C ILE A 16 2.94 -5.53 15.30
N SER A 17 2.01 -5.44 16.25
CA SER A 17 2.05 -4.40 17.28
C SER A 17 3.35 -4.50 18.08
N ARG A 18 4.19 -3.48 17.99
CA ARG A 18 5.47 -3.38 18.73
C ARG A 18 5.27 -3.24 20.25
N ASN A 19 4.03 -3.09 20.72
CA ASN A 19 3.71 -2.68 22.09
C ASN A 19 3.33 -3.80 23.06
N GLU A 20 3.42 -5.07 22.65
CA GLU A 20 3.28 -6.18 23.60
C GLU A 20 4.66 -6.62 24.06
N GLY A 21 5.07 -6.11 25.22
CA GLY A 21 6.37 -6.39 25.85
C GLY A 21 6.63 -7.88 25.96
N GLY A 22 7.59 -8.36 25.17
CA GLY A 22 7.98 -9.77 25.15
C GLY A 22 8.64 -10.12 23.83
N SER A 23 9.96 -10.15 23.83
CA SER A 23 10.74 -10.88 22.84
C SER A 23 10.16 -12.30 22.68
N GLY A 24 9.82 -12.69 21.44
CA GLY A 24 9.59 -14.10 21.10
C GLY A 24 8.14 -14.57 20.99
N LYS A 25 7.28 -13.86 20.26
CA LYS A 25 6.12 -14.56 19.66
C LYS A 25 6.66 -15.47 18.57
N ASP A 26 6.58 -16.78 18.79
CA ASP A 26 6.91 -17.79 17.81
C ASP A 26 6.06 -17.54 16.55
N LEU A 27 6.71 -17.29 15.41
CA LEU A 27 6.01 -17.04 14.15
C LEU A 27 5.11 -18.23 13.75
N ASN A 28 5.40 -19.43 14.27
CA ASN A 28 4.56 -20.62 14.09
C ASN A 28 3.26 -20.60 14.90
N GLN A 29 3.09 -19.65 15.82
CA GLN A 29 1.87 -19.47 16.63
C GLN A 29 1.04 -18.27 16.17
N LEU A 30 1.45 -17.59 15.09
CA LEU A 30 0.65 -16.51 14.51
C LEU A 30 -0.54 -17.10 13.76
N GLU A 31 -1.67 -16.39 13.85
CA GLU A 31 -2.87 -16.70 13.08
C GLU A 31 -2.52 -16.83 11.59
N PRO A 32 -3.05 -17.82 10.85
CA PRO A 32 -2.79 -18.00 9.42
C PRO A 32 -3.03 -16.73 8.58
N SER A 33 -3.97 -15.88 9.01
CA SER A 33 -4.22 -14.56 8.43
C SER A 33 -2.97 -13.67 8.39
N PHE A 34 -2.04 -13.82 9.34
CA PHE A 34 -0.77 -13.12 9.34
C PHE A 34 0.10 -13.54 8.15
N MET A 35 0.25 -14.84 7.90
CA MET A 35 1.02 -15.34 6.75
C MET A 35 0.40 -14.88 5.44
N TYR A 36 -0.93 -14.98 5.31
CA TYR A 36 -1.62 -14.48 4.12
C TYR A 36 -1.42 -12.98 3.93
N THR A 37 -1.42 -12.20 5.01
CA THR A 37 -1.18 -10.77 4.93
C THR A 37 0.27 -10.45 4.54
N GLN A 38 1.26 -11.20 5.05
CA GLN A 38 2.66 -11.01 4.64
C GLN A 38 2.86 -11.32 3.15
N ILE A 39 2.36 -12.47 2.69
CA ILE A 39 2.44 -12.87 1.28
C ILE A 39 1.72 -11.84 0.39
N PHE A 40 0.52 -11.41 0.80
CA PHE A 40 -0.23 -10.40 0.06
C PHE A 40 0.51 -9.06 -0.01
N LYS A 41 1.13 -8.63 1.10
CA LYS A 41 1.97 -7.42 1.14
C LYS A 41 3.16 -7.53 0.19
N GLU A 42 3.87 -8.66 0.19
CA GLU A 42 5.02 -8.89 -0.70
C GLU A 42 4.59 -8.82 -2.16
N ILE A 43 3.52 -9.52 -2.54
CA ILE A 43 2.96 -9.47 -3.88
C ILE A 43 2.61 -8.03 -4.27
N LEU A 44 1.90 -7.31 -3.41
CA LEU A 44 1.51 -5.93 -3.69
C LEU A 44 2.72 -5.00 -3.83
N LEU A 45 3.79 -5.18 -3.05
CA LEU A 45 4.97 -4.31 -3.12
C LEU A 45 5.87 -4.62 -4.33
N ASP A 46 5.93 -5.88 -4.75
CA ASP A 46 6.75 -6.33 -5.89
C ASP A 46 6.10 -6.07 -7.25
N MET A 47 4.81 -5.78 -7.29
CA MET A 47 4.10 -5.42 -8.52
C MET A 47 4.64 -4.12 -9.14
N GLU A 48 4.66 -4.04 -10.47
CA GLU A 48 5.02 -2.81 -11.17
C GLU A 48 3.87 -1.79 -11.08
N HIS A 49 4.06 -0.77 -10.25
CA HIS A 49 3.08 0.30 -10.05
C HIS A 49 3.34 1.47 -11.00
N GLY A 50 2.83 1.34 -12.23
CA GLY A 50 2.85 2.41 -13.22
C GLY A 50 1.61 3.32 -13.17
N GLN A 51 1.66 4.42 -13.93
CA GLN A 51 0.48 5.28 -14.16
C GLN A 51 -0.72 4.50 -14.71
N LYS A 52 -0.46 3.45 -15.49
CA LYS A 52 -1.50 2.57 -16.01
C LYS A 52 -2.27 1.85 -14.90
N ALA A 53 -1.58 1.31 -13.89
CA ALA A 53 -2.23 0.62 -12.77
C ALA A 53 -3.18 1.55 -12.00
N VAL A 54 -2.79 2.82 -11.83
CA VAL A 54 -3.64 3.85 -11.21
C VAL A 54 -4.88 4.13 -12.06
N GLN A 55 -4.73 4.24 -13.38
CA GLN A 55 -5.84 4.47 -14.29
C GLN A 55 -6.80 3.27 -14.32
N ASP A 56 -6.27 2.06 -14.33
CA ASP A 56 -7.06 0.83 -14.31
C ASP A 56 -7.86 0.72 -13.00
N LEU A 57 -7.24 1.08 -11.86
CA LEU A 57 -7.93 1.16 -10.57
C LEU A 57 -9.06 2.20 -10.58
N VAL A 58 -8.79 3.40 -11.10
CA VAL A 58 -9.81 4.45 -11.23
C VAL A 58 -10.97 3.98 -12.08
N ALA A 59 -10.71 3.38 -13.24
CA ALA A 59 -11.74 2.90 -14.15
C ALA A 59 -12.60 1.82 -13.48
N TYR A 60 -11.97 0.86 -12.81
CA TYR A 60 -12.66 -0.16 -12.04
C TYR A 60 -13.57 0.44 -10.97
N CYS A 61 -13.05 1.39 -10.17
CA CYS A 61 -13.87 2.04 -9.14
C CYS A 61 -15.03 2.85 -9.73
N GLN A 62 -14.83 3.56 -10.85
CA GLN A 62 -15.89 4.31 -11.50
C GLN A 62 -17.04 3.40 -11.96
N GLU A 63 -16.73 2.20 -12.46
CA GLU A 63 -17.72 1.18 -12.83
C GLU A 63 -18.45 0.64 -11.59
N GLN A 64 -17.72 0.29 -10.53
CA GLN A 64 -18.33 -0.27 -9.31
C GLN A 64 -19.24 0.72 -8.57
N TYR A 65 -18.93 2.01 -8.63
CA TYR A 65 -19.65 3.07 -7.93
C TYR A 65 -20.52 3.92 -8.86
N GLU A 66 -20.93 3.37 -10.01
CA GLU A 66 -21.82 4.06 -10.94
C GLU A 66 -23.10 4.56 -10.22
N GLY A 67 -23.46 5.82 -10.46
CA GLY A 67 -24.63 6.46 -9.83
C GLY A 67 -24.39 6.94 -8.39
N ASN A 68 -23.28 6.58 -7.74
CA ASN A 68 -22.92 7.12 -6.43
C ASN A 68 -22.04 8.37 -6.57
N VAL A 69 -22.69 9.54 -6.60
CA VAL A 69 -22.01 10.84 -6.80
C VAL A 69 -20.93 11.11 -5.75
N GLN A 70 -21.12 10.68 -4.50
CA GLN A 70 -20.15 10.93 -3.43
C GLN A 70 -18.87 10.12 -3.66
N GLU A 71 -19.00 8.83 -3.95
CA GLU A 71 -17.83 7.97 -4.22
C GLU A 71 -17.12 8.39 -5.51
N LEU A 72 -17.87 8.78 -6.55
CA LEU A 72 -17.29 9.28 -7.80
C LEU A 72 -16.47 10.56 -7.59
N GLN A 73 -16.84 11.42 -6.64
CA GLN A 73 -16.05 12.59 -6.26
C GLN A 73 -14.74 12.19 -5.56
N VAL A 74 -14.78 11.22 -4.65
CA VAL A 74 -13.58 10.69 -3.98
C VAL A 74 -12.61 10.06 -4.99
N ILE A 75 -13.14 9.29 -5.94
CA ILE A 75 -12.34 8.65 -7.01
C ILE A 75 -11.70 9.70 -7.92
N ASP A 76 -12.44 10.76 -8.27
CA ASP A 76 -11.91 11.87 -9.08
C ASP A 76 -10.86 12.70 -8.34
N GLU A 77 -11.05 12.94 -7.03
CA GLU A 77 -10.03 13.56 -6.19
C GLU A 77 -8.76 12.71 -6.16
N PHE A 78 -8.87 11.43 -5.83
CA PHE A 78 -7.75 10.48 -5.85
C PHE A 78 -7.00 10.53 -7.18
N ARG A 79 -7.71 10.44 -8.31
CA ARG A 79 -7.11 10.50 -9.65
C ARG A 79 -6.27 11.77 -9.87
N ARG A 80 -6.72 12.92 -9.35
CA ARG A 80 -6.07 14.22 -9.56
C ARG A 80 -4.92 14.48 -8.59
N THR A 81 -5.04 14.00 -7.35
CA THR A 81 -4.11 14.32 -6.27
C THR A 81 -3.11 13.21 -5.97
N TYR A 82 -3.33 12.00 -6.52
CA TYR A 82 -2.43 10.88 -6.30
C TYR A 82 -1.02 11.18 -6.79
N ASN A 83 -0.07 11.05 -5.88
CA ASN A 83 1.35 11.20 -6.15
C ASN A 83 2.08 9.91 -5.71
N PRO A 84 2.67 9.16 -6.66
CA PRO A 84 3.41 7.93 -6.35
C PRO A 84 4.53 8.12 -5.32
N THR A 85 5.14 9.30 -5.29
CA THR A 85 6.28 9.59 -4.39
C THR A 85 5.85 9.86 -2.94
N SER A 86 4.54 9.96 -2.67
CA SER A 86 3.99 10.12 -1.32
C SER A 86 3.04 9.00 -0.91
N ALA A 87 2.97 7.91 -1.68
CA ALA A 87 1.98 6.84 -1.46
C ALA A 87 2.28 5.99 -0.22
N ILE A 88 3.57 5.76 0.09
CA ILE A 88 4.01 5.00 1.26
C ILE A 88 5.24 5.73 1.82
N TRP A 89 5.05 6.50 2.91
CA TRP A 89 6.12 7.07 3.73
C TRP A 89 6.31 6.24 4.99
#